data_AF-A0A2E8XMF4-F1
#
_entry.id   AF-A0A2E8XMF4-F1
#
_cell.length_a   1.000
_cell.length_b   1.000
_cell.length_c   1.000
_cell.angle_alpha   90.00
_cell.angle_beta   90.00
_cell.angle_gamma   90.00
#
_symmetry.space_group_name_H-M   'P 1'
#
loop_
_entity.id
_entity.type
_entity.pdbx_description
1 polymer ?
#
loop_
_entity_poly.entity_id
_entity_poly.type
_entity_poly.pdbx_seq_one_letter_code
_entity_poly.pdbx_strand_id
1 'polypeptide(L)' 'MVFTVEPGCYFIPSLLEAQRNTKKGKLINWRTIEQLYPYGGIRIEDNILVTKDGPENLTRQFEAINP' A
#
# COMPACT_ATOMS: atom_id res chain seq x y z
N MET A 1 -23.79 -1.59 -0.74
CA MET A 1 -22.93 -1.58 0.47
C MET A 1 -21.68 -0.76 0.15
N VAL A 2 -21.09 -0.06 1.11
CA VAL A 2 -19.88 0.75 0.88
C VAL A 2 -18.69 0.10 1.59
N PHE A 3 -17.54 0.05 0.93
CA PHE A 3 -16.29 -0.54 1.43
C PHE A 3 -15.11 0.41 1.21
N THR A 4 -14.06 0.26 2.02
CA THR A 4 -12.74 0.81 1.73
C THR A 4 -11.91 -0.20 0.94
N VAL A 5 -11.17 0.26 -0.05
CA VAL A 5 -10.14 -0.52 -0.75
C VAL A 5 -8.81 0.17 -0.49
N GLU A 6 -7.98 -0.44 0.35
CA GLU A 6 -6.85 0.24 0.99
C GLU A 6 -5.51 -0.53 0.94
N PRO A 7 -5.00 -0.90 -0.26
CA PRO A 7 -3.70 -1.57 -0.37
C PRO A 7 -2.57 -0.73 0.25
N GLY A 8 -1.73 -1.39 1.05
CA GLY A 8 -0.60 -0.77 1.73
C GLY A 8 0.73 -1.49 1.49
N CYS A 9 1.81 -0.73 1.36
CA CYS A 9 3.18 -1.22 1.28
C CYS A 9 4.05 -0.42 2.26
N TYR A 10 4.65 -1.09 3.23
CA TYR A 10 5.37 -0.43 4.32
C TYR A 10 6.75 -1.04 4.55
N PHE A 11 7.70 -0.20 4.92
CA PHE A 11 9.06 -0.56 5.30
C PHE A 11 9.22 -0.46 6.82
N ILE A 12 8.51 -1.32 7.56
CA ILE A 12 8.47 -1.28 9.03
C ILE A 12 9.72 -1.97 9.61
N PRO A 13 10.63 -1.25 10.30
CA PRO A 13 11.90 -1.82 10.74
C PRO A 13 11.74 -3.02 11.68
N SER A 14 10.78 -2.98 12.60
CA SER A 14 10.55 -4.07 13.56
C SER A 14 10.14 -5.39 12.88
N LEU A 15 9.46 -5.33 11.73
CA LEU A 15 9.07 -6.51 10.96
C LEU A 15 10.18 -6.97 10.02
N LEU A 16 10.85 -6.01 9.37
CA LEU A 16 11.88 -6.30 8.38
C LEU A 16 13.17 -6.79 9.03
N GLU A 17 13.69 -6.11 10.05
CA GLU A 17 14.96 -6.51 10.69
C GLU A 17 14.87 -7.90 11.35
N ALA A 18 13.68 -8.31 11.79
CA ALA A 18 13.45 -9.68 12.26
C ALA A 18 13.71 -10.76 11.19
N GLN A 19 13.71 -10.40 9.90
CA GLN A 19 13.97 -11.31 8.79
C GLN A 19 15.43 -11.35 8.35
N ARG A 20 16.31 -10.44 8.80
CA ARG A 20 17.66 -10.25 8.24
C ARG A 20 18.49 -11.52 8.15
N ASN A 21 18.38 -12.39 9.15
CA ASN A 21 19.13 -13.64 9.27
C ASN A 21 18.32 -14.90 8.88
N THR A 22 17.08 -14.75 8.39
CA THR A 22 16.24 -15.88 7.99
C THR A 22 16.49 -16.28 6.55
N LYS A 23 16.01 -17.46 6.13
CA LYS A 23 16.02 -17.85 4.70
C LYS A 23 15.27 -16.85 3.82
N LYS A 24 14.21 -16.22 4.35
CA LYS A 24 13.43 -15.20 3.65
C LYS A 24 14.24 -13.91 3.49
N GLY A 25 14.99 -13.50 4.53
CA GLY A 25 15.85 -12.31 4.47
C GLY A 25 16.89 -12.36 3.35
N LYS A 26 17.37 -13.54 2.97
CA LYS A 26 18.30 -13.72 1.84
C LYS A 26 17.68 -13.39 0.48
N LEU A 27 16.35 -13.33 0.39
CA LEU A 27 15.61 -12.98 -0.83
C LEU A 27 15.26 -11.48 -0.89
N ILE A 28 15.55 -10.72 0.17
CA ILE A 28 15.23 -9.30 0.28
C ILE A 28 16.40 -8.47 -0.23
N ASN A 29 16.12 -7.49 -1.10
CA ASN A 29 17.10 -6.50 -1.51
C ASN A 29 17.25 -5.41 -0.44
N TRP A 30 18.11 -5.66 0.54
CA TRP A 30 18.34 -4.75 1.68
C TRP A 30 18.81 -3.36 1.27
N ARG A 31 19.60 -3.24 0.20
CA ARG A 31 20.02 -1.93 -0.32
C ARG A 31 18.83 -1.08 -0.72
N THR A 32 17.83 -1.67 -1.37
CA THR A 32 16.58 -0.97 -1.73
C THR A 32 15.74 -0.67 -0.50
N ILE A 33 15.66 -1.57 0.48
CA ILE A 33 14.95 -1.33 1.73
C ILE A 33 15.56 -0.12 2.47
N GLU A 34 16.88 -0.06 2.58
CA GLU A 34 17.60 1.04 3.23
C GLU A 34 17.33 2.39 2.55
N GLN A 35 17.21 2.41 1.22
CA GLN A 35 16.83 3.60 0.46
C GLN A 35 15.37 4.03 0.71
N LEU A 36 14.47 3.08 1.01
CA LEU A 36 13.04 3.33 1.13
C LEU A 36 12.57 3.56 2.58
N TYR A 37 13.36 3.17 3.59
CA TYR A 37 13.04 3.41 5.00
C TYR A 37 12.66 4.87 5.32
N PRO A 38 13.34 5.92 4.80
CA PRO A 38 12.98 7.30 5.10
C PRO A 38 11.55 7.71 4.67
N TYR A 39 10.95 6.98 3.72
CA TYR A 39 9.60 7.24 3.23
C TYR A 39 8.51 6.52 4.05
N GLY A 40 8.91 5.59 4.94
CA GLY A 40 8.01 4.83 5.80
C GLY A 40 7.17 3.80 5.04
N GLY A 41 6.18 4.24 4.27
CA GLY A 41 5.28 3.39 3.52
C GLY A 41 4.16 4.17 2.87
N ILE A 42 3.36 3.48 2.06
CA ILE A 42 2.27 4.04 1.27
C ILE A 42 1.01 3.23 1.55
N ARG A 43 -0.13 3.92 1.64
CA ARG A 43 -1.46 3.35 1.55
C ARG A 43 -2.30 4.25 0.65
N ILE A 44 -3.01 3.65 -0.28
CA ILE A 44 -3.96 4.34 -1.14
C ILE A 44 -5.33 3.77 -0.80
N GLU A 45 -6.30 4.62 -0.49
CA GLU A 45 -7.60 4.22 0.02
C GLU A 45 -8.74 4.86 -0.79
N ASP A 46 -9.64 4.02 -1.30
CA ASP A 46 -10.85 4.44 -2.01
C ASP A 46 -12.11 3.95 -1.30
N ASN A 47 -13.19 4.73 -1.40
CA ASN A 47 -14.53 4.32 -1.00
C ASN A 47 -15.29 3.77 -2.20
N ILE A 48 -15.70 2.50 -2.13
CA ILE A 48 -16.40 1.79 -3.22
C ILE A 48 -17.83 1.48 -2.81
N LEU A 49 -18.80 2.00 -3.55
CA LEU A 49 -20.21 1.62 -3.46
C LEU A 49 -20.46 0.43 -4.39
N VAL A 50 -20.80 -0.73 -3.82
CA VAL A 50 -21.24 -1.90 -4.59
C VAL A 50 -22.73 -1.77 -4.90
N THR A 51 -23.05 -1.71 -6.20
CA THR A 51 -24.42 -1.69 -6.73
C THR A 51 -24.72 -2.97 -7.53
N LYS A 52 -25.96 -3.12 -8.00
CA LYS A 52 -26.36 -4.22 -8.89
C LYS A 52 -25.75 -4.12 -10.30
N ASP A 53 -25.41 -2.91 -10.74
CA ASP A 53 -24.96 -2.60 -12.10
C ASP A 53 -23.41 -2.50 -12.19
N GLY A 54 -22.73 -2.46 -11.05
CA GLY A 54 -21.27 -2.40 -10.94
C GLY A 54 -20.79 -1.64 -9.70
N PRO A 55 -19.48 -1.65 -9.41
CA PRO A 55 -18.91 -0.83 -8.35
C PRO A 55 -18.77 0.64 -8.79
N GLU A 56 -19.12 1.56 -7.92
CA GLU A 56 -18.86 3.00 -8.08
C GLU A 56 -17.73 3.43 -7.14
N ASN A 57 -16.66 4.00 -7.69
CA ASN A 57 -15.57 4.55 -6.89
C ASN A 57 -15.87 6.01 -6.52
N LEU A 58 -16.32 6.20 -5.28
CA LEU A 58 -16.74 7.50 -4.77
C LEU A 58 -15.57 8.43 -4.46
N THR A 59 -14.33 7.92 -4.33
CA THR A 59 -13.15 8.75 -4.08
C THR A 59 -12.60 9.31 -5.39
N ARG A 60 -12.35 8.44 -6.38
CA ARG A 60 -11.70 8.80 -7.66
C ARG A 60 -12.49 9.79 -8.50
N GLN A 61 -13.82 9.79 -8.36
CA GLN A 61 -14.71 10.73 -9.06
C GLN A 61 -14.44 12.21 -8.72
N PHE A 62 -13.78 12.48 -7.59
CA PHE A 62 -13.47 13.83 -7.13
C PHE A 62 -11.97 14.14 -7.12
N GLU A 63 -11.12 13.24 -7.62
CA GLU A 63 -9.72 13.55 -7.83
C GLU A 63 -9.61 14.50 -9.03
N ALA A 64 -9.20 15.75 -8.78
CA ALA A 64 -9.02 16.73 -9.82
C ALA A 64 -7.96 16.24 -10.81
N ILE A 65 -8.37 15.96 -12.05
CA ILE A 65 -7.47 15.89 -13.19
C ILE A 65 -7.00 17.33 -13.41
N ASN A 66 -5.90 17.73 -12.75
CA ASN A 66 -5.13 18.86 -13.26
C ASN A 66 -4.49 18.37 -14.59
N PRO A 67 -4.77 19.03 -15.72
CA PRO A 67 -4.18 18.67 -17.01
C PRO A 67 -2.65 18.77 -16.99
#